data_AF-A0A5J6G9V5-F1
#
_entry.id   AF-A0A5J6G9V5-F1
#
_cell.length_a   1.000
_cell.length_b   1.000
_cell.length_c   1.000
_cell.angle_alpha   90.00
_cell.angle_beta   90.00
_cell.angle_gamma   90.00
#
_symmetry.space_group_name_H-M   'P 1'
#
loop_
_entity.id
_entity.type
_entity.pdbx_description
1 polymer ?
#
loop_
_entity_poly.entity_id
_entity_poly.type
_entity_poly.pdbx_seq_one_letter_code
_entity_poly.pdbx_strand_id
1 'polypeptide(L)'
;MTHLLDLLHPDAGTVLISEWRTGTPERTRAAADAVIQEWAAAEAPPARLAQHLFVATDGTGLLHYAQWTSDEDHLAWARAYRGAVISRVDTLVPGIERPGLNRTRLHRSVVHDAGHRPGVFAITMTTAVQETLENASTPATGLLATHIHLTADGGRAIVVSEWTDGAAHEKAAADAPGVRRYTLHHSLTGGRASSSPTHPPLPQ
;
A
#
# COMPACT_ATOMS: atom_id res chain seq x y z
N MET A 1 11.39 -4.37 10.70
CA MET A 1 10.69 -4.29 9.41
C MET A 1 11.34 -3.21 8.55
N THR A 2 11.04 -3.14 7.25
CA THR A 2 11.57 -2.11 6.32
C THR A 2 10.77 -0.80 6.48
N HIS A 3 11.35 0.38 6.26
CA HIS A 3 10.60 1.64 6.24
C HIS A 3 9.78 1.76 4.94
N LEU A 4 8.66 2.47 4.97
CA LEU A 4 7.83 2.71 3.79
C LEU A 4 8.61 3.43 2.70
N LEU A 5 9.47 4.39 3.07
CA LEU A 5 10.30 5.12 2.10
C LEU A 5 11.22 4.21 1.30
N ASP A 6 11.70 3.12 1.90
CA ASP A 6 12.53 2.11 1.22
C ASP A 6 11.70 1.24 0.24
N LEU A 7 10.37 1.26 0.38
CA LEU A 7 9.45 0.55 -0.51
C LEU A 7 9.00 1.42 -1.68
N LEU A 8 9.25 2.73 -1.66
CA LEU A 8 8.77 3.64 -2.70
C LEU A 8 9.56 3.48 -4.00
N HIS A 9 8.84 3.49 -5.11
CA HIS A 9 9.45 3.56 -6.43
C HIS A 9 9.48 5.03 -6.89
N PRO A 10 10.63 5.57 -7.34
CA PRO A 10 10.75 6.99 -7.71
C PRO A 10 9.83 7.37 -8.88
N ASP A 11 9.60 6.46 -9.82
CA ASP A 11 8.73 6.69 -10.99
C ASP A 11 7.24 6.46 -10.73
N ALA A 12 6.83 6.26 -9.47
CA ALA A 12 5.43 6.03 -9.14
C ALA A 12 4.57 7.29 -9.36
N GLY A 13 3.73 7.27 -10.41
CA GLY A 13 2.75 8.32 -10.66
C GLY A 13 1.43 8.13 -9.90
N THR A 14 1.16 6.92 -9.41
CA THR A 14 0.04 6.62 -8.52
C THR A 14 0.37 5.48 -7.55
N VAL A 15 -0.21 5.57 -6.35
CA VAL A 15 -0.16 4.57 -5.29
C VAL A 15 -1.58 4.10 -5.00
N LEU A 16 -1.79 2.81 -5.13
CA LEU A 16 -3.02 2.12 -4.83
C LEU A 16 -2.96 1.55 -3.42
N ILE A 17 -3.89 1.95 -2.56
CA ILE A 17 -4.04 1.41 -1.21
C ILE A 17 -5.41 0.75 -1.11
N SER A 18 -5.43 -0.57 -0.90
CA SER A 18 -6.65 -1.37 -0.83
C SER A 18 -6.62 -2.36 0.33
N GLU A 19 -7.70 -2.34 1.10
CA GLU A 19 -7.92 -3.28 2.20
C GLU A 19 -8.78 -4.45 1.73
N TRP A 20 -8.39 -5.65 2.14
CA TRP A 20 -9.20 -6.86 2.02
C TRP A 20 -9.50 -7.40 3.41
N ARG A 21 -10.77 -7.67 3.70
CA ARG A 21 -11.21 -8.26 4.97
C ARG A 21 -11.55 -9.72 4.75
N THR A 22 -10.80 -10.56 5.44
CA THR A 22 -10.82 -12.03 5.31
C THR A 22 -11.47 -12.67 6.54
N GLY A 23 -11.56 -11.94 7.65
CA GLY A 23 -12.32 -12.33 8.84
C GLY A 23 -11.59 -13.25 9.82
N THR A 24 -10.74 -14.17 9.33
CA THR A 24 -9.96 -15.08 10.20
C THR A 24 -8.50 -15.20 9.78
N PRO A 25 -7.57 -15.53 10.70
CA PRO A 25 -6.15 -15.74 10.39
C PRO A 25 -5.90 -16.79 9.29
N GLU A 26 -6.67 -17.88 9.29
CA GLU A 26 -6.56 -18.97 8.31
C GLU A 26 -6.93 -18.46 6.92
N ARG A 27 -8.03 -17.71 6.82
CA ARG A 27 -8.49 -17.11 5.56
C ARG A 27 -7.53 -16.02 5.08
N THR A 28 -6.94 -15.24 5.99
CA THR A 28 -5.90 -14.25 5.68
C THR A 28 -4.67 -14.90 5.08
N ARG A 29 -4.19 -15.99 5.68
CA ARG A 29 -3.04 -16.75 5.16
C ARG A 29 -3.34 -17.32 3.78
N ALA A 30 -4.48 -18.00 3.62
CA ALA A 30 -4.89 -18.56 2.34
C ALA A 30 -5.02 -17.48 1.24
N ALA A 31 -5.56 -16.30 1.57
CA ALA A 31 -5.67 -15.20 0.64
C ALA A 31 -4.30 -14.60 0.28
N ALA A 32 -3.39 -14.46 1.26
CA ALA A 32 -2.03 -13.99 1.02
C ALA A 32 -1.26 -14.95 0.11
N ASP A 33 -1.29 -16.24 0.40
CA ASP A 33 -0.64 -17.28 -0.40
C ASP A 33 -1.17 -17.28 -1.83
N ALA A 34 -2.50 -17.21 -2.00
CA ALA A 34 -3.12 -17.14 -3.33
C ALA A 34 -2.69 -15.89 -4.10
N VAL A 35 -2.68 -14.72 -3.46
CA VAL A 35 -2.22 -13.47 -4.08
C VAL A 35 -0.76 -13.55 -4.52
N ILE A 36 0.12 -14.09 -3.66
CA ILE A 36 1.55 -14.23 -3.95
C ILE A 36 1.78 -15.22 -5.10
N GLN A 37 1.03 -16.33 -5.13
CA GLN A 37 1.07 -17.27 -6.25
C GLN A 37 0.64 -16.62 -7.57
N GLU A 38 -0.43 -15.82 -7.56
CA GLU A 38 -0.86 -15.08 -8.75
C GLU A 38 0.21 -14.07 -9.22
N TRP A 39 0.90 -13.41 -8.29
CA TRP A 39 2.00 -12.51 -8.64
C TRP A 39 3.20 -13.23 -9.24
N ALA A 40 3.50 -14.44 -8.76
CA ALA A 40 4.61 -15.25 -9.27
C ALA A 40 4.29 -15.90 -10.62
N ALA A 41 3.03 -16.24 -10.87
CA ALA A 41 2.59 -16.88 -12.12
C ALA A 41 2.34 -15.86 -13.25
N ALA A 42 1.95 -14.64 -12.92
CA ALA A 42 1.66 -13.60 -13.90
C ALA A 42 2.94 -12.88 -14.34
N GLU A 43 3.06 -12.63 -15.65
CA GLU A 43 4.04 -11.68 -16.15
C GLU A 43 3.71 -10.29 -15.57
N ALA A 44 4.71 -9.66 -14.94
CA ALA A 44 4.52 -8.36 -14.32
C ALA A 44 4.17 -7.33 -15.41
N PRO A 45 3.04 -6.61 -15.30
CA PRO A 45 2.75 -5.52 -16.21
C PRO A 45 3.90 -4.52 -16.13
N PRO A 46 4.49 -4.07 -17.25
CA PRO A 46 5.62 -3.14 -17.23
C PRO A 46 5.33 -1.85 -16.44
N ALA A 47 4.06 -1.43 -16.41
CA ALA A 47 3.57 -0.27 -15.68
C ALA A 47 3.41 -0.48 -14.16
N ARG A 48 3.45 -1.73 -13.65
CA ARG A 48 3.41 -2.03 -12.22
C ARG A 48 4.82 -2.04 -11.67
N LEU A 49 5.18 -0.94 -11.01
CA LEU A 49 6.54 -0.67 -10.54
C LEU A 49 6.88 -1.42 -9.25
N ALA A 50 5.91 -1.54 -8.34
CA ALA A 50 6.07 -2.32 -7.12
C ALA A 50 4.72 -2.73 -6.54
N GLN A 51 4.72 -3.80 -5.76
CA GLN A 51 3.55 -4.23 -5.01
C GLN A 51 3.96 -4.89 -3.69
N HIS A 52 3.35 -4.42 -2.61
CA HIS A 52 3.61 -4.88 -1.25
C HIS A 52 2.30 -5.37 -0.64
N LEU A 53 2.39 -6.51 0.04
CA LEU A 53 1.31 -7.10 0.80
C LEU A 53 1.63 -6.98 2.28
N PHE A 54 0.68 -6.47 3.04
CA PHE A 54 0.74 -6.43 4.48
C PHE A 54 -0.38 -7.26 5.08
N VAL A 55 -0.12 -7.83 6.25
CA VAL A 55 -1.10 -8.61 7.02
C VAL A 55 -1.50 -7.79 8.24
N ALA A 56 -2.80 -7.71 8.51
CA ALA A 56 -3.31 -7.05 9.70
C ALA A 56 -2.81 -7.77 10.96
N THR A 57 -2.41 -7.03 11.99
CA THR A 57 -1.86 -7.63 13.23
C THR A 57 -2.89 -8.46 14.01
N ASP A 58 -4.17 -8.21 13.79
CA ASP A 58 -5.28 -9.01 14.32
C ASP A 58 -5.55 -10.29 13.50
N GLY A 59 -4.85 -10.47 12.37
CA GLY A 59 -5.00 -11.61 11.48
C GLY A 59 -6.27 -11.61 10.64
N THR A 60 -7.02 -10.52 10.57
CA THR A 60 -8.36 -10.50 9.93
C THR A 60 -8.41 -9.82 8.56
N GLY A 61 -7.25 -9.47 8.00
CA GLY A 61 -7.21 -8.85 6.68
C GLY A 61 -5.83 -8.63 6.10
N LEU A 62 -5.84 -8.11 4.87
CA LEU A 62 -4.67 -7.74 4.09
C LEU A 62 -4.76 -6.27 3.68
N LEU A 63 -3.61 -5.64 3.56
CA LEU A 63 -3.46 -4.35 2.87
C LEU A 63 -2.57 -4.54 1.66
N HIS A 64 -3.10 -4.17 0.50
CA HIS A 64 -2.34 -4.07 -0.74
C HIS A 64 -1.86 -2.63 -0.91
N TYR A 65 -0.56 -2.48 -1.09
CA TYR A 65 0.06 -1.23 -1.48
C TYR A 65 0.75 -1.46 -2.83
N ALA A 66 0.20 -0.89 -3.92
CA ALA A 66 0.74 -1.08 -5.26
C ALA A 66 1.11 0.25 -5.92
N GLN A 67 2.25 0.29 -6.58
CA GLN A 67 2.80 1.47 -7.23
C GLN A 67 2.78 1.28 -8.74
N TRP A 68 2.21 2.25 -9.44
CA TRP A 68 2.06 2.22 -10.89
C TRP A 68 2.59 3.51 -11.50
N THR A 69 2.99 3.44 -12.77
CA THR A 69 3.41 4.60 -13.57
C THR A 69 2.31 5.65 -13.68
N SER A 70 1.04 5.25 -13.79
CA SER A 70 -0.10 6.16 -13.87
C SER A 70 -1.43 5.50 -13.44
N ASP A 71 -2.45 6.33 -13.22
CA ASP A 71 -3.82 5.85 -12.96
C ASP A 71 -4.41 5.14 -14.19
N GLU A 72 -4.10 5.65 -15.38
CA GLU A 72 -4.52 5.16 -16.68
C GLU A 72 -3.96 3.76 -16.96
N ASP A 73 -2.67 3.56 -16.71
CA ASP A 73 -2.00 2.27 -16.92
C ASP A 73 -2.59 1.19 -16.02
N HIS A 74 -2.79 1.51 -14.73
CA HIS A 74 -3.47 0.60 -13.82
C HIS A 74 -4.91 0.32 -14.27
N LEU A 75 -5.66 1.33 -14.74
CA LEU A 75 -7.02 1.13 -15.23
C LEU A 75 -7.07 0.26 -16.49
N ALA A 76 -6.13 0.44 -17.43
CA ALA A 76 -6.01 -0.38 -18.62
C ALA A 76 -5.73 -1.85 -18.25
N TRP A 77 -4.76 -2.09 -17.37
CA TRP A 77 -4.49 -3.41 -16.83
C TRP A 77 -5.71 -3.98 -16.10
N ALA A 78 -6.38 -3.19 -15.27
CA ALA A 78 -7.49 -3.66 -14.46
C ALA A 78 -8.67 -4.10 -15.32
N ARG A 79 -8.98 -3.38 -16.40
CA ARG A 79 -10.02 -3.79 -17.36
C ARG A 79 -9.70 -5.11 -18.05
N ALA A 80 -8.43 -5.34 -18.39
CA ALA A 80 -8.01 -6.51 -19.15
C ALA A 80 -7.79 -7.76 -18.28
N TYR A 81 -7.23 -7.61 -17.07
CA TYR A 81 -6.66 -8.75 -16.33
C TYR A 81 -7.18 -8.90 -14.90
N ARG A 82 -7.70 -7.84 -14.26
CA ARG A 82 -8.07 -7.90 -12.83
C ARG A 82 -9.11 -8.96 -12.55
N GLY A 83 -10.11 -9.12 -13.42
CA GLY A 83 -11.16 -10.11 -13.23
C GLY A 83 -10.62 -11.53 -13.09
N ALA A 84 -9.71 -11.92 -13.98
CA ALA A 84 -9.06 -13.23 -13.95
C ALA A 84 -8.24 -13.42 -12.68
N VAL A 85 -7.37 -12.47 -12.34
CA VAL A 85 -6.50 -12.54 -11.15
C VAL A 85 -7.31 -12.65 -9.86
N ILE A 86 -8.38 -11.86 -9.72
CA ILE A 86 -9.21 -11.87 -8.50
C ILE A 86 -10.08 -13.13 -8.42
N SER A 87 -10.56 -13.65 -9.56
CA SER A 87 -11.43 -14.83 -9.58
C SER A 87 -10.81 -16.07 -8.94
N ARG A 88 -9.48 -16.26 -9.12
CA ARG A 88 -8.76 -17.36 -8.48
C ARG A 88 -8.79 -17.23 -6.97
N VAL A 89 -8.48 -16.04 -6.46
CA VAL A 89 -8.45 -15.80 -5.02
C VAL A 89 -9.83 -15.94 -4.41
N ASP A 90 -10.88 -15.44 -5.07
CA ASP A 90 -12.27 -15.56 -4.61
C ASP A 90 -12.76 -17.02 -4.61
N THR A 91 -12.27 -17.85 -5.54
CA THR A 91 -12.56 -19.29 -5.56
C THR A 91 -11.93 -19.99 -4.35
N LEU A 92 -10.69 -19.63 -4.00
CA LEU A 92 -9.95 -20.25 -2.89
C LEU A 92 -10.43 -19.73 -1.52
N VAL A 93 -10.82 -18.45 -1.46
CA VAL A 93 -11.24 -17.77 -0.23
C VAL A 93 -12.53 -16.99 -0.51
N PRO A 94 -13.69 -17.66 -0.47
CA PRO A 94 -14.96 -17.02 -0.80
C PRO A 94 -15.40 -16.04 0.28
N GLY A 95 -16.00 -14.91 -0.13
CA GLY A 95 -16.57 -13.91 0.77
C GLY A 95 -15.55 -12.92 1.34
N ILE A 96 -14.45 -12.64 0.64
CA ILE A 96 -13.56 -11.52 1.00
C ILE A 96 -14.30 -10.20 0.76
N GLU A 97 -14.41 -9.37 1.79
CA GLU A 97 -14.91 -8.01 1.63
C GLU A 97 -13.78 -7.10 1.14
N ARG A 98 -14.09 -6.26 0.15
CA ARG A 98 -13.13 -5.29 -0.44
C ARG A 98 -13.78 -3.91 -0.42
N PRO A 99 -13.65 -3.16 0.70
CA PRO A 99 -14.33 -1.87 0.89
C PRO A 99 -13.99 -0.84 -0.19
N GLY A 100 -12.85 -0.99 -0.86
CA GLY A 100 -12.51 -0.18 -2.02
C GLY A 100 -11.03 -0.19 -2.36
N LEU A 101 -10.72 0.54 -3.42
CA LEU A 101 -9.36 0.82 -3.87
C LEU A 101 -9.18 2.34 -3.88
N ASN A 102 -8.25 2.85 -3.07
CA ASN A 102 -7.90 4.27 -3.08
C ASN A 102 -6.74 4.48 -4.05
N ARG A 103 -6.94 5.37 -5.03
CA ARG A 103 -5.86 5.90 -5.90
C ARG A 103 -5.35 7.17 -5.27
N THR A 104 -4.05 7.21 -5.00
CA THR A 104 -3.45 8.26 -4.20
C THR A 104 -2.08 8.64 -4.71
N ARG A 105 -1.57 9.79 -4.25
CA ARG A 105 -0.18 10.19 -4.41
C ARG A 105 0.41 10.49 -3.05
N LEU A 106 1.66 10.10 -2.83
CA LEU A 106 2.37 10.49 -1.63
C LEU A 106 2.56 12.02 -1.67
N HIS A 107 1.94 12.71 -0.73
CA HIS A 107 1.96 14.16 -0.65
C HIS A 107 3.05 14.65 0.30
N ARG A 108 3.20 14.00 1.45
CA ARG A 108 4.15 14.41 2.49
C ARG A 108 4.64 13.20 3.27
N SER A 109 5.92 13.22 3.62
CA SER A 109 6.53 12.28 4.57
C SER A 109 7.26 13.06 5.64
N VAL A 110 7.04 12.69 6.89
CA VAL A 110 7.75 13.23 8.06
C VAL A 110 8.40 12.05 8.78
N VAL A 111 9.72 12.11 8.96
CA VAL A 111 10.47 11.09 9.70
C VAL A 111 10.88 11.69 11.04
N HIS A 112 10.45 11.05 12.12
CA HIS A 112 10.75 11.45 13.50
C HIS A 112 11.96 10.69 14.04
N ASP A 113 12.10 9.42 13.67
CA ASP A 113 13.21 8.56 14.08
C ASP A 113 13.51 7.53 12.98
N ALA A 114 14.63 7.75 12.26
CA ALA A 114 15.12 6.86 11.21
C ALA A 114 16.03 5.73 11.74
N GLY A 115 16.42 5.78 13.02
CA GLY A 115 17.34 4.81 13.62
C GLY A 115 16.64 3.52 14.05
N HIS A 116 15.36 3.62 14.42
CA HIS A 116 14.55 2.47 14.79
C HIS A 116 13.79 1.90 13.60
N ARG A 117 13.79 0.56 13.49
CA ARG A 117 13.01 -0.12 12.47
C ARG A 117 11.53 -0.19 12.87
N PRO A 118 10.59 -0.05 11.93
CA PRO A 118 9.17 -0.22 12.22
C PRO A 118 8.88 -1.63 12.74
N GLY A 119 8.02 -1.71 13.74
CA GLY A 119 7.38 -2.94 14.21
C GLY A 119 5.94 -3.09 13.70
N VAL A 120 5.24 -1.97 13.47
CA VAL A 120 3.91 -1.96 12.84
C VAL A 120 3.72 -0.72 11.96
N PHE A 121 2.87 -0.86 10.95
CA PHE A 121 2.31 0.24 10.17
C PHE A 121 0.86 0.45 10.57
N ALA A 122 0.48 1.65 10.97
CA ALA A 122 -0.90 2.01 11.23
C ALA A 122 -1.47 2.83 10.07
N ILE A 123 -2.61 2.38 9.55
CA ILE A 123 -3.32 3.02 8.44
C ILE A 123 -4.59 3.66 8.95
N THR A 124 -4.73 4.94 8.65
CA THR A 124 -5.94 5.72 8.93
C THR A 124 -6.40 6.40 7.66
N MET A 125 -7.72 6.45 7.45
CA MET A 125 -8.33 7.14 6.31
C MET A 125 -9.26 8.22 6.83
N THR A 126 -9.14 9.44 6.31
CA THR A 126 -9.90 10.59 6.81
C THR A 126 -10.19 11.61 5.72
N THR A 127 -11.31 12.32 5.85
CA THR A 127 -11.65 13.50 5.03
C THR A 127 -11.20 14.81 5.67
N ALA A 128 -10.71 14.80 6.91
CA ALA A 128 -10.14 15.95 7.60
C ALA A 128 -8.70 16.22 7.11
N VAL A 129 -8.55 16.49 5.81
CA VAL A 129 -7.25 16.58 5.13
C VAL A 129 -6.40 17.70 5.72
N GLN A 130 -6.98 18.89 5.91
CA GLN A 130 -6.24 20.05 6.42
C GLN A 130 -5.65 19.80 7.82
N GLU A 131 -6.49 19.33 8.75
CA GLU A 131 -6.07 18.98 10.12
C GLU A 131 -4.98 17.91 10.11
N THR A 132 -5.13 16.91 9.23
CA THR A 132 -4.11 15.85 9.06
C THR A 132 -2.77 16.42 8.61
N LEU A 133 -2.77 17.40 7.69
CA LEU A 133 -1.55 18.02 7.19
C LEU A 133 -0.88 18.93 8.25
N GLU A 134 -1.69 19.64 9.04
CA GLU A 134 -1.23 20.49 10.15
C GLU A 134 -0.58 19.64 11.26
N ASN A 135 -1.20 18.51 11.60
CA ASN A 135 -0.74 17.62 12.66
C ASN A 135 0.32 16.61 12.22
N ALA A 136 0.68 16.57 10.94
CA ALA A 136 1.60 15.58 10.35
C ALA A 136 2.97 15.50 11.05
N SER A 137 3.41 16.60 11.66
CA SER A 137 4.71 16.71 12.32
C SER A 137 4.64 16.60 13.84
N THR A 138 3.44 16.37 14.41
CA THR A 138 3.28 16.20 15.85
C THR A 138 3.93 14.89 16.29
N PRO A 139 5.00 14.92 17.11
CA PRO A 139 5.65 13.70 17.55
C PRO A 139 4.78 12.97 18.58
N ALA A 140 4.89 11.64 18.61
CA ALA A 140 4.32 10.79 19.65
C ALA A 140 5.35 9.77 20.08
N THR A 141 5.29 9.33 21.34
CA THR A 141 6.21 8.30 21.84
C THR A 141 6.05 7.01 21.04
N GLY A 142 7.13 6.57 20.39
CA GLY A 142 7.15 5.36 19.55
C GLY A 142 6.70 5.58 18.09
N LEU A 143 6.32 6.81 17.70
CA LEU A 143 6.10 7.18 16.30
C LEU A 143 7.45 7.42 15.61
N LEU A 144 7.68 6.70 14.51
CA LEU A 144 8.91 6.72 13.74
C LEU A 144 8.79 7.60 12.49
N ALA A 145 7.66 7.50 11.78
CA ALA A 145 7.40 8.28 10.58
C ALA A 145 5.89 8.38 10.29
N THR A 146 5.51 9.42 9.54
CA THR A 146 4.15 9.66 9.06
C THR A 146 4.19 9.98 7.58
N HIS A 147 3.45 9.20 6.77
CA HIS A 147 3.34 9.35 5.32
C HIS A 147 1.90 9.63 4.95
N ILE A 148 1.65 10.76 4.31
CA ILE A 148 0.32 11.23 3.95
C ILE A 148 0.15 11.05 2.44
N HIS A 149 -0.77 10.18 2.09
CA HIS A 149 -1.25 9.98 0.74
C HIS A 149 -2.54 10.75 0.52
N LEU A 150 -2.67 11.48 -0.58
CA LEU A 150 -3.90 12.19 -0.94
C LEU A 150 -4.54 11.55 -2.16
N THR A 151 -5.87 11.48 -2.18
CA THR A 151 -6.63 11.17 -3.40
C THR A 151 -6.46 12.27 -4.44
N ALA A 152 -6.69 11.97 -5.72
CA ALA A 152 -6.48 12.93 -6.81
C ALA A 152 -7.34 14.20 -6.70
N ASP A 153 -8.53 14.09 -6.10
CA ASP A 153 -9.43 15.20 -5.81
C ASP A 153 -9.03 15.99 -4.54
N GLY A 154 -8.02 15.53 -3.80
CA GLY A 154 -7.60 16.11 -2.52
C GLY A 154 -8.62 15.96 -1.39
N GLY A 155 -9.73 15.24 -1.60
CA GLY A 155 -10.84 15.14 -0.65
C GLY A 155 -10.61 14.15 0.49
N ARG A 156 -9.56 13.32 0.39
CA ARG A 156 -9.27 12.28 1.36
C ARG A 156 -7.76 12.09 1.55
N ALA A 157 -7.37 11.94 2.80
CA ALA A 157 -6.04 11.54 3.21
C ALA A 157 -6.05 10.07 3.68
N ILE A 158 -5.04 9.33 3.23
CA ILE A 158 -4.67 8.02 3.77
C ILE A 158 -3.32 8.23 4.47
N VAL A 159 -3.31 8.09 5.78
CA VAL A 159 -2.12 8.25 6.60
C VAL A 159 -1.54 6.88 6.89
N VAL A 160 -0.30 6.66 6.48
CA VAL A 160 0.51 5.50 6.83
C VAL A 160 1.53 5.97 7.87
N SER A 161 1.38 5.52 9.11
CA SER A 161 2.31 5.85 10.19
C SER A 161 3.09 4.62 10.63
N GLU A 162 4.37 4.82 10.92
CA GLU A 162 5.30 3.78 11.33
C GLU A 162 5.56 3.87 12.82
N TRP A 163 5.47 2.75 13.52
CA TRP A 163 5.62 2.71 14.97
C TRP A 163 6.59 1.62 15.40
N THR A 164 7.21 1.81 16.56
CA THR A 164 8.09 0.81 17.19
C THR A 164 7.35 -0.51 17.40
N ASP A 165 6.09 -0.45 17.82
CA ASP A 165 5.23 -1.59 18.09
C ASP A 165 3.75 -1.17 18.18
N GLY A 166 2.86 -2.17 18.31
CA GLY A 166 1.43 -1.94 18.42
C GLY A 166 0.97 -1.26 19.71
N ALA A 167 1.68 -1.47 20.82
CA ALA A 167 1.32 -0.92 22.13
C ALA A 167 1.62 0.58 22.21
N ALA A 168 2.75 1.01 21.63
CA ALA A 168 3.08 2.43 21.46
C ALA A 168 2.00 3.16 20.65
N HIS A 169 1.57 2.57 19.53
CA HIS A 169 0.45 3.12 18.75
C HIS A 169 -0.86 3.14 19.55
N GLU A 170 -1.22 2.06 20.24
CA GLU A 170 -2.46 1.99 21.02
C GLU A 170 -2.55 3.07 22.09
N LYS A 171 -1.44 3.31 22.80
CA LYS A 171 -1.37 4.36 23.81
C LYS A 171 -1.56 5.76 23.21
N ALA A 172 -1.06 6.00 22.00
CA ALA A 172 -1.17 7.28 21.32
C ALA A 172 -2.54 7.48 20.63
N ALA A 173 -3.18 6.39 20.20
CA ALA A 173 -4.39 6.41 19.36
C ALA A 173 -5.65 5.95 20.10
N ALA A 174 -5.67 6.00 21.44
CA ALA A 174 -6.69 5.39 22.30
C ALA A 174 -8.15 5.74 21.92
N ASP A 175 -8.37 6.87 21.24
CA ASP A 175 -9.69 7.35 20.84
C ASP A 175 -9.90 7.48 19.32
N ALA A 176 -8.98 6.98 18.48
CA ALA A 176 -9.07 7.11 17.02
C ALA A 176 -9.85 5.92 16.39
N PRO A 177 -11.11 6.12 15.95
CA PRO A 177 -11.87 5.04 15.34
C PRO A 177 -11.30 4.67 13.96
N GLY A 178 -11.36 3.37 13.64
CA GLY A 178 -11.07 2.88 12.28
C GLY A 178 -9.59 2.71 11.92
N VAL A 179 -8.66 2.82 12.89
CA VAL A 179 -7.26 2.53 12.64
C VAL A 179 -7.01 1.02 12.58
N ARG A 180 -6.28 0.58 11.56
CA ARG A 180 -5.79 -0.80 11.48
C ARG A 180 -4.28 -0.84 11.41
N ARG A 181 -3.71 -1.84 12.09
CA ARG A 181 -2.28 -2.07 12.18
C ARG A 181 -1.88 -3.25 11.32
N TYR A 182 -0.73 -3.15 10.68
CA TYR A 182 -0.26 -4.10 9.70
C TYR A 182 1.24 -4.35 9.86
N THR A 183 1.68 -5.54 9.43
CA THR A 183 3.09 -5.87 9.24
C THR A 183 3.34 -6.23 7.78
N LEU A 184 4.50 -5.81 7.25
CA LEU A 184 4.89 -6.15 5.89
C LEU A 184 5.07 -7.66 5.78
N HIS A 185 4.35 -8.27 4.85
CA HIS A 185 4.33 -9.72 4.67
C HIS A 185 5.09 -10.16 3.41
N HIS A 186 4.86 -9.48 2.28
CA HIS A 186 5.52 -9.80 1.03
C HIS A 186 5.76 -8.54 0.20
N SER A 187 6.85 -8.51 -0.54
CA SER A 187 7.24 -7.40 -1.42
C SER A 187 7.66 -7.93 -2.77
N LEU A 188 7.12 -7.32 -3.82
CA LEU A 188 7.49 -7.53 -5.20
C LEU A 188 7.88 -6.17 -5.81
N THR A 189 9.05 -6.08 -6.41
CA THR A 189 9.46 -4.93 -7.22
C THR A 189 9.51 -5.35 -8.68
N GLY A 190 8.92 -4.54 -9.56
CA GLY A 190 9.01 -4.73 -11.00
C GLY A 190 10.36 -4.20 -11.48
N GLY A 191 11.25 -5.07 -11.98
CA GLY A 191 12.33 -4.61 -12.85
C GLY A 191 11.77 -4.41 -14.26
N ARG A 192 12.00 -3.32 -15.00
CA ARG A 192 12.80 -2.10 -14.84
C ARG A 192 12.12 -1.03 -15.70
N ALA A 193 11.98 0.21 -15.21
CA ALA A 193 11.76 1.35 -16.09
C ALA A 193 13.07 1.60 -16.87
N SER A 194 13.13 1.16 -18.12
CA SER A 194 14.13 1.68 -19.05
C SER A 194 13.52 1.77 -20.44
N SER A 195 12.92 2.92 -20.72
CA SER A 195 12.81 3.42 -22.08
C SER A 195 13.51 4.78 -22.13
N SER A 196 14.83 4.76 -22.32
CA SER A 196 15.46 5.85 -23.04
C SER A 196 14.88 5.82 -24.47
N PRO A 197 14.45 6.94 -25.06
CA PRO A 197 14.00 6.94 -26.44
C PRO A 197 15.22 6.63 -27.32
N THR A 198 15.31 5.40 -27.81
CA THR A 198 16.25 5.07 -28.89
C THR A 198 15.69 5.70 -30.16
N HIS A 199 16.19 6.89 -30.49
CA HIS A 199 16.00 7.46 -31.81
C HIS A 199 16.63 6.50 -32.84
N PRO A 200 15.90 6.01 -33.85
CA PRO A 200 16.52 5.21 -34.90
C PRO A 200 17.45 6.11 -35.71
N PRO A 201 18.63 5.64 -36.15
CA PRO A 201 19.42 6.38 -37.12
C PRO A 201 18.64 6.44 -38.44
N LEU A 202 18.48 7.65 -38.99
CA LEU A 202 18.01 7.86 -40.35
C LEU A 202 18.95 7.17 -41.33
N PRO A 203 18.44 6.44 -42.34
CA PRO A 203 19.28 5.85 -43.36
C PRO A 203 19.78 6.91 -44.36
N GLN A 204 21.11 6.98 -44.43
CA GLN A 204 22.04 7.55 -45.42
C GLN A 204 22.02 9.07 -45.69
#